data_AF-A0A953WP76-F1
#
_entry.id   AF-A0A953WP76-F1
#
_cell.length_a   1.000
_cell.length_b   1.000
_cell.length_c   1.000
_cell.angle_alpha   90.00
_cell.angle_beta   90.00
_cell.angle_gamma   90.00
#
_symmetry.space_group_name_H-M   'P 1'
#
loop_
_entity.id
_entity.type
_entity.pdbx_description
1 polymer ?
#
loop_
_entity_poly.entity_id
_entity_poly.type
_entity_poly.pdbx_seq_one_letter_code
_entity_poly.pdbx_strand_id
1 'polypeptide(L)'
;LGAATAEALHNEGVKVALWDLNAEKGEALAKKLGGVFCSVNVADEESVKAALARTITEVGAPRILINCAGIAIGEKTIGKNGPHRLDAFKRVIDVNLVGTFNCIRLVAEEMEKLAPLEDGERGVVVCTASVAAFEGQ
;
A
#
# COMPACT_ATOMS: atom_id res chain seq x y z
N LEU A 1 -10.09 -0.73 -4.60
CA LEU A 1 -9.39 -2.01 -4.40
C LEU A 1 -9.03 -2.19 -2.93
N GLY A 2 -8.11 -1.40 -2.37
CA GLY A 2 -7.68 -1.54 -0.96
C GLY A 2 -8.80 -1.61 0.08
N ALA A 3 -9.77 -0.69 0.03
CA ALA A 3 -10.92 -0.72 0.94
C ALA A 3 -11.73 -2.03 0.87
N ALA A 4 -12.04 -2.51 -0.34
CA ALA A 4 -12.78 -3.76 -0.53
C ALA A 4 -11.97 -4.98 -0.04
N THR A 5 -10.65 -5.00 -0.27
CA THR A 5 -9.77 -6.06 0.25
C THR A 5 -9.74 -6.05 1.78
N ALA A 6 -9.68 -4.87 2.41
CA ALA A 6 -9.71 -4.77 3.86
C ALA A 6 -11.04 -5.28 4.45
N GLU A 7 -12.17 -4.93 3.84
CA GLU A 7 -13.49 -5.46 4.23
C GLU A 7 -13.55 -6.99 4.07
N ALA A 8 -13.05 -7.52 2.96
CA ALA A 8 -13.02 -8.97 2.72
C ALA A 8 -12.16 -9.71 3.75
N LEU A 9 -10.93 -9.24 4.01
CA LEU A 9 -10.04 -9.84 5.00
C LEU A 9 -10.61 -9.74 6.43
N HIS A 10 -11.25 -8.62 6.77
CA HIS A 10 -11.92 -8.46 8.05
C HIS A 10 -13.04 -9.49 8.25
N ASN A 11 -13.83 -9.77 7.21
CA ASN A 11 -14.90 -10.77 7.28
C ASN A 11 -14.36 -12.20 7.49
N GLU A 12 -13.11 -12.45 7.10
CA GLU A 12 -12.38 -13.71 7.38
C GLU A 12 -11.68 -13.70 8.75
N GLY A 13 -11.90 -12.68 9.58
CA GLY A 13 -11.35 -12.58 10.94
C GLY A 13 -9.95 -11.97 11.03
N VAL A 14 -9.43 -11.40 9.94
CA VAL A 14 -8.12 -10.73 9.93
C VAL A 14 -8.21 -9.35 10.59
N LYS A 15 -7.26 -9.04 11.48
CA LYS A 15 -7.08 -7.68 12.00
C LYS A 15 -6.45 -6.80 10.92
N VAL A 16 -7.07 -5.67 10.62
CA VAL A 16 -6.64 -4.82 9.50
C VAL A 16 -6.06 -3.49 9.97
N ALA A 17 -4.98 -3.07 9.31
CA ALA A 17 -4.46 -1.72 9.34
C ALA A 17 -4.61 -1.09 7.95
N LEU A 18 -5.14 0.13 7.89
CA LEU A 18 -5.37 0.88 6.67
C LEU A 18 -4.32 1.98 6.55
N TRP A 19 -3.54 1.94 5.48
CA TRP A 19 -2.54 2.95 5.15
C TRP A 19 -3.01 3.73 3.93
N ASP A 20 -3.32 5.02 4.10
CA ASP A 20 -3.77 5.90 3.02
C ASP A 20 -3.45 7.37 3.36
N LEU A 21 -3.53 8.27 2.40
CA LEU A 21 -3.45 9.72 2.64
C LEU A 21 -4.81 10.33 3.00
N ASN A 22 -5.92 9.67 2.64
CA ASN A 22 -7.26 10.16 2.90
C ASN A 22 -7.72 9.79 4.33
N ALA A 23 -7.42 10.66 5.28
CA ALA A 23 -7.77 10.46 6.69
C ALA A 23 -9.27 10.25 6.92
N GLU A 24 -10.13 11.07 6.30
CA GLU A 24 -11.57 10.99 6.49
C GLU A 24 -12.14 9.60 6.13
N LYS A 25 -11.80 9.10 4.93
CA LYS A 25 -12.29 7.79 4.48
C LYS A 25 -11.59 6.64 5.22
N GLY A 26 -10.30 6.79 5.48
CA GLY A 26 -9.49 5.78 6.16
C GLY A 26 -9.95 5.56 7.60
N GLU A 27 -10.16 6.63 8.37
CA GLU A 27 -10.64 6.57 9.76
C GLU A 27 -12.05 6.00 9.84
N ALA A 28 -12.95 6.43 8.95
CA ALA A 28 -14.32 5.91 8.91
C ALA A 28 -14.35 4.39 8.66
N LEU A 29 -13.52 3.90 7.72
CA LEU A 29 -13.44 2.47 7.43
C LEU A 29 -12.75 1.69 8.56
N ALA A 30 -11.63 2.19 9.09
CA ALA A 30 -10.94 1.53 10.21
C ALA A 30 -11.88 1.37 11.41
N LYS A 31 -12.65 2.41 11.74
CA LYS A 31 -13.66 2.36 12.81
C LYS A 31 -14.73 1.31 12.54
N LYS A 32 -15.22 1.22 11.29
CA LYS A 32 -16.21 0.20 10.88
C LYS A 32 -15.67 -1.22 11.04
N LEU A 33 -14.39 -1.45 10.74
CA LEU A 33 -13.74 -2.77 10.75
C LEU A 33 -13.07 -3.11 12.09
N GLY A 34 -13.12 -2.22 13.10
CA GLY A 34 -12.36 -2.40 14.33
C GLY A 34 -10.84 -2.51 14.12
N GLY A 35 -10.34 -1.89 13.05
CA GLY A 35 -8.93 -1.83 12.69
C GLY A 35 -8.28 -0.48 13.05
N VAL A 36 -7.06 -0.27 12.59
CA VAL A 36 -6.32 0.99 12.76
C VAL A 36 -6.15 1.72 11.44
N PHE A 37 -6.32 3.04 11.43
CA PHE A 37 -5.93 3.89 10.31
C PHE A 37 -4.61 4.59 10.60
N CYS A 38 -3.68 4.56 9.63
CA CYS A 38 -2.46 5.35 9.61
C CYS A 38 -2.46 6.24 8.36
N SER A 39 -2.18 7.54 8.54
CA SER A 39 -1.95 8.45 7.42
C SER A 39 -0.56 8.18 6.83
N VAL A 40 -0.50 7.59 5.64
CA VAL A 40 0.76 7.12 5.05
C VAL A 40 0.98 7.66 3.65
N ASN A 41 2.11 8.33 3.45
CA ASN A 41 2.68 8.53 2.14
C ASN A 41 3.63 7.36 1.84
N VAL A 42 3.22 6.44 0.97
CA VAL A 42 4.02 5.24 0.64
C VAL A 42 5.40 5.58 0.05
N ALA A 43 5.55 6.74 -0.59
CA ALA A 43 6.82 7.19 -1.16
C ALA A 43 7.78 7.82 -0.12
N ASP A 44 7.34 7.99 1.13
CA ASP A 44 8.15 8.52 2.23
C ASP A 44 8.49 7.41 3.22
N GLU A 45 9.79 7.12 3.39
CA GLU A 45 10.30 6.07 4.26
C GLU A 45 9.88 6.26 5.72
N GLU A 46 9.98 7.48 6.24
CA GLU A 46 9.68 7.74 7.65
C GLU A 46 8.17 7.66 7.92
N SER A 47 7.34 8.10 6.96
CA SER A 47 5.89 7.88 7.02
C SER A 47 5.53 6.40 7.09
N VAL A 48 6.16 5.55 6.26
CA VAL A 48 5.91 4.09 6.27
C VAL A 48 6.41 3.45 7.57
N LYS A 49 7.60 3.79 8.05
CA LYS A 49 8.13 3.28 9.33
C LYS A 49 7.21 3.62 10.51
N ALA A 50 6.77 4.88 10.60
CA ALA A 50 5.89 5.32 11.67
C ALA A 50 4.56 4.56 11.65
N ALA A 51 3.98 4.36 10.46
CA ALA A 51 2.76 3.60 10.28
C ALA A 51 2.93 2.12 10.62
N LEU A 52 4.05 1.52 10.25
CA LEU A 52 4.39 0.13 10.56
C LEU A 52 4.55 -0.09 12.06
N ALA A 53 5.29 0.78 12.74
CA ALA A 53 5.43 0.71 14.20
C ALA A 53 4.08 0.78 14.93
N ARG A 54 3.20 1.69 14.48
CA ARG A 54 1.83 1.81 15.01
C ARG A 54 0.99 0.57 14.70
N THR A 55 1.08 0.06 13.48
CA THR A 55 0.39 -1.17 13.05
C THR A 55 0.78 -2.36 13.94
N ILE A 56 2.07 -2.57 14.16
CA ILE A 56 2.57 -3.64 15.03
C ILE A 56 2.03 -3.49 16.45
N THR A 57 2.01 -2.26 16.98
CA THR A 57 1.52 -1.97 18.33
C THR A 57 0.03 -2.26 18.49
N GLU A 58 -0.80 -1.86 17.51
CA GLU A 58 -2.26 -1.92 17.64
C GLU A 58 -2.88 -3.23 17.15
N VAL A 59 -2.34 -3.82 16.07
CA VAL A 59 -2.93 -5.01 15.45
C VAL A 59 -1.98 -6.21 15.36
N GLY A 60 -0.68 -6.01 15.64
CA GLY A 60 0.36 -7.03 15.58
C GLY A 60 1.20 -6.96 14.30
N ALA A 61 2.31 -7.70 14.29
CA ALA A 61 3.18 -7.76 13.11
C ALA A 61 2.45 -8.35 11.89
N PRO A 62 2.47 -7.65 10.75
CA PRO A 62 1.68 -8.03 9.59
C PRO A 62 2.20 -9.31 8.93
N ARG A 63 1.30 -10.26 8.65
CA ARG A 63 1.56 -11.41 7.76
C ARG A 63 1.05 -11.21 6.34
N ILE A 64 0.28 -10.16 6.10
CA ILE A 64 -0.31 -9.86 4.80
C ILE A 64 -0.02 -8.39 4.47
N LEU A 65 0.63 -8.14 3.33
CA LEU A 65 0.76 -6.81 2.76
C LEU A 65 0.02 -6.76 1.41
N ILE A 66 -0.93 -5.85 1.29
CA ILE A 66 -1.63 -5.58 0.03
C ILE A 66 -1.31 -4.16 -0.44
N ASN A 67 -0.48 -4.03 -1.48
CA ASN A 67 -0.20 -2.74 -2.10
C ASN A 67 -1.30 -2.39 -3.12
N CYS A 68 -2.16 -1.45 -2.74
CA CYS A 68 -3.19 -0.87 -3.61
C CYS A 68 -3.08 0.65 -3.80
N ALA A 69 -2.16 1.31 -3.09
CA ALA A 69 -1.92 2.75 -3.27
C ALA A 69 -1.37 2.98 -4.68
N GLY A 70 -1.98 3.91 -5.42
CA GLY A 70 -1.55 4.23 -6.77
C GLY A 70 -2.29 5.42 -7.36
N ILE A 71 -1.62 6.11 -8.26
CA ILE A 71 -2.18 7.22 -9.05
C ILE A 71 -2.02 6.93 -10.54
N ALA A 72 -2.95 7.45 -11.35
CA ALA A 72 -2.88 7.38 -12.80
C ALA A 72 -2.95 8.80 -13.38
N ILE A 73 -1.97 9.15 -14.20
CA ILE A 73 -1.93 10.43 -14.94
C ILE A 73 -1.89 10.08 -16.42
N GLY A 74 -2.90 10.53 -17.17
CA GLY A 74 -2.94 10.39 -18.62
C GLY A 74 -2.31 11.59 -19.30
N GLU A 75 -1.05 11.47 -19.73
CA GLU A 75 -0.32 12.53 -20.43
C GLU A 75 0.54 11.94 -21.56
N LYS A 76 0.40 12.49 -22.77
CA LYS A 76 1.16 12.02 -23.94
C LYS A 76 2.63 12.42 -23.81
N THR A 77 3.54 11.57 -24.30
CA THR A 77 4.99 11.90 -24.40
C THR A 77 5.22 13.26 -25.06
N ILE A 78 4.50 13.54 -26.15
CA ILE A 78 4.40 14.87 -26.77
C ILE A 78 2.92 15.23 -26.89
N GLY A 79 2.51 16.24 -26.12
CA GLY A 79 1.15 16.78 -26.14
C GLY A 79 1.04 18.06 -26.96
N LYS A 80 -0.18 18.64 -27.00
CA LYS A 80 -0.44 19.93 -27.66
C LYS A 80 0.36 21.09 -27.05
N ASN A 81 0.73 20.96 -25.78
CA ASN A 81 1.40 22.00 -24.99
C ASN A 81 2.90 21.73 -24.78
N GLY A 82 3.49 20.79 -25.55
CA GLY A 82 4.89 20.41 -25.43
C GLY A 82 5.11 19.01 -24.83
N PRO A 83 6.34 18.72 -24.38
CA PRO A 83 6.69 17.40 -23.85
C PRO A 83 5.97 17.11 -22.53
N HIS A 84 5.81 15.82 -22.23
CA HIS A 84 5.29 15.37 -20.95
C HIS A 84 6.08 16.00 -19.80
N ARG A 85 5.36 16.55 -18.83
CA ARG A 85 5.89 17.05 -17.58
C ARG A 85 6.69 16.01 -16.81
N LEU A 86 7.99 16.24 -16.64
CA LEU A 86 8.87 15.30 -15.94
C LEU A 86 8.45 15.10 -14.47
N ASP A 87 7.94 16.13 -13.80
CA ASP A 87 7.48 16.06 -12.42
C ASP A 87 6.23 15.18 -12.25
N ALA A 88 5.32 15.24 -13.22
CA ALA A 88 4.14 14.36 -13.24
C ALA A 88 4.54 12.90 -13.42
N PHE A 89 5.46 12.60 -14.36
CA PHE A 89 6.00 11.24 -14.54
C PHE A 89 6.69 10.73 -13.27
N LYS A 90 7.60 11.52 -12.69
CA LYS A 90 8.30 11.17 -11.45
C LYS A 90 7.33 10.86 -10.32
N ARG A 91 6.29 11.67 -10.15
CA ARG A 91 5.26 11.43 -9.11
C ARG A 91 4.56 10.08 -9.27
N VAL A 92 4.24 9.65 -10.50
CA VAL A 92 3.65 8.32 -10.75
C VAL A 92 4.62 7.22 -10.36
N ILE A 93 5.90 7.34 -10.73
CA ILE A 93 6.95 6.37 -10.38
C ILE A 93 7.16 6.32 -8.86
N ASP A 94 7.25 7.48 -8.21
CA ASP A 94 7.48 7.57 -6.77
C ASP A 94 6.34 6.91 -5.98
N VAL A 95 5.09 7.13 -6.38
CA VAL A 95 3.93 6.53 -5.68
C VAL A 95 3.79 5.05 -6.03
N ASN A 96 3.72 4.70 -7.31
CA ASN A 96 3.26 3.38 -7.74
C ASN A 96 4.37 2.33 -7.68
N LEU A 97 5.63 2.72 -7.90
CA LEU A 97 6.76 1.81 -7.95
C LEU A 97 7.63 1.92 -6.70
N VAL A 98 8.21 3.10 -6.46
CA VAL A 98 9.11 3.31 -5.30
C VAL A 98 8.33 3.11 -4.01
N GLY A 99 7.12 3.66 -3.91
CA GLY A 99 6.27 3.52 -2.74
C GLY A 99 5.85 2.08 -2.46
N THR A 100 5.45 1.34 -3.50
CA THR A 100 5.17 -0.10 -3.39
C THR A 100 6.40 -0.85 -2.87
N PHE A 101 7.59 -0.62 -3.43
CA PHE A 101 8.82 -1.26 -2.97
C PHE A 101 9.20 -0.86 -1.54
N ASN A 102 8.97 0.40 -1.17
CA ASN A 102 9.21 0.94 0.16
C ASN A 102 8.37 0.21 1.22
N CYS A 103 7.09 -0.01 0.95
CA CYS A 103 6.23 -0.82 1.82
C CYS A 103 6.70 -2.29 1.87
N ILE A 104 7.04 -2.89 0.72
CA ILE A 104 7.52 -4.29 0.66
C ILE A 104 8.72 -4.50 1.56
N ARG A 105 9.80 -3.72 1.37
CA ARG A 105 11.07 -3.97 2.07
C ARG A 105 10.92 -3.84 3.59
N LEU A 106 10.13 -2.88 4.07
CA LEU A 106 9.97 -2.60 5.50
C LEU A 106 9.03 -3.62 6.15
N VAL A 107 7.94 -3.98 5.48
CA VAL A 107 7.02 -4.98 6.01
C VAL A 107 7.61 -6.39 5.94
N ALA A 108 8.37 -6.71 4.89
CA ALA A 108 9.03 -8.01 4.76
C ALA A 108 10.08 -8.25 5.86
N GLU A 109 10.80 -7.20 6.29
CA GLU A 109 11.70 -7.27 7.44
C GLU A 109 10.96 -7.71 8.71
N GLU A 110 9.75 -7.21 8.94
CA GLU A 110 8.92 -7.60 10.09
C GLU A 110 8.31 -8.99 9.92
N MET A 111 7.92 -9.36 8.70
CA MET A 111 7.45 -10.72 8.40
C MET A 111 8.54 -11.77 8.65
N GLU A 112 9.79 -11.50 8.30
CA GLU A 112 10.92 -12.42 8.49
C GLU A 112 11.10 -12.82 9.96
N LYS A 113 10.84 -11.88 10.87
CA LYS A 113 10.97 -12.07 12.33
C LYS A 113 9.89 -12.99 12.91
N LEU A 114 8.82 -13.27 12.16
CA LEU A 114 7.75 -14.15 12.61
C LEU A 114 8.14 -15.62 12.53
N ALA A 115 7.58 -16.43 13.44
CA ALA A 115 7.63 -17.88 13.29
C ALA A 115 6.92 -18.30 11.98
N PRO A 116 7.46 -19.29 11.25
CA PRO A 116 6.78 -19.85 10.09
C PRO A 116 5.46 -20.49 10.51
N LEU A 117 4.49 -20.51 9.60
CA LEU A 117 3.23 -21.25 9.70
C LEU A 117 3.46 -22.73 9.34
N GLU A 118 2.39 -23.53 9.37
CA GLU A 118 2.45 -24.98 9.10
C GLU A 118 2.96 -25.32 7.69
N ASP A 119 2.73 -24.44 6.72
CA ASP A 119 3.21 -24.53 5.34
C ASP A 119 4.64 -23.97 5.14
N GLY A 120 5.26 -23.46 6.21
CA GLY A 120 6.58 -22.84 6.18
C GLY A 120 6.59 -21.36 5.81
N GLU A 121 5.45 -20.78 5.42
CA GLU A 121 5.36 -19.37 5.06
C GLU A 121 5.40 -18.46 6.30
N ARG A 122 5.94 -17.26 6.15
CA ARG A 122 5.91 -16.23 7.21
C ARG A 122 4.92 -15.11 6.92
N GLY A 123 4.62 -14.89 5.65
CA GLY A 123 3.66 -13.90 5.20
C GLY A 123 3.60 -13.87 3.68
N VAL A 124 2.67 -13.08 3.18
CA VAL A 124 2.40 -12.91 1.75
C VAL A 124 2.34 -11.43 1.40
N VAL A 125 2.87 -11.09 0.23
CA VAL A 125 2.81 -9.75 -0.35
C VAL A 125 2.06 -9.83 -1.67
N VAL A 126 1.01 -9.03 -1.81
CA VAL A 126 0.26 -8.88 -3.06
C VAL A 126 0.37 -7.44 -3.54
N CYS A 127 0.72 -7.25 -4.81
CA CYS A 127 0.87 -5.92 -5.40
C CYS A 127 -0.12 -5.73 -6.55
N THR A 128 -0.68 -4.52 -6.63
CA THR A 128 -1.58 -4.14 -7.72
C THR A 128 -0.76 -3.51 -8.85
N ALA A 129 -0.69 -4.20 -9.99
CA ALA A 129 -0.17 -3.63 -11.23
C ALA A 129 -1.33 -3.04 -12.08
N SER A 130 -1.27 -3.17 -13.40
CA SER A 130 -2.36 -2.79 -14.32
C SER A 130 -2.16 -3.49 -15.67
N VAL A 131 -3.24 -3.65 -16.44
CA VAL A 131 -3.16 -4.05 -17.86
C VAL A 131 -2.29 -3.09 -18.68
N ALA A 132 -2.17 -1.83 -18.24
CA ALA A 132 -1.29 -0.84 -18.85
C ALA A 132 0.20 -1.23 -18.85
N ALA A 133 0.60 -2.20 -18.02
CA ALA A 133 1.95 -2.77 -18.07
C ALA A 133 2.23 -3.52 -19.38
N PHE A 134 1.19 -3.95 -20.10
CA PHE A 134 1.28 -4.70 -21.35
C PHE A 134 0.75 -3.92 -22.55
N GLU A 135 -0.35 -3.17 -22.37
CA GLU A 135 -1.07 -2.53 -23.47
C GLU A 135 -0.82 -1.02 -23.59
N GLY A 136 0.02 -0.46 -22.72
CA GLY A 136 0.19 0.99 -22.61
C GLY A 136 -1.02 1.69 -21.97
N GLN A 137 -0.95 3.01 -21.84
CA GLN A 137 -1.98 3.83 -21.20
C GLN A 137 -2.46 4.94 -22.13
#